data_AF-A0A7X1FFJ1-F1
#
_entry.id   AF-A0A7X1FFJ1-F1
#
_cell.length_a   1.000
_cell.length_b   1.000
_cell.length_c   1.000
_cell.angle_alpha   90.00
_cell.angle_beta   90.00
_cell.angle_gamma   90.00
#
_symmetry.space_group_name_H-M   'P 1'
#
loop_
_entity.id
_entity.type
_entity.pdbx_description
1 polymer ?
#
loop_
_entity_poly.entity_id
_entity_poly.type
_entity_poly.pdbx_seq_one_letter_code
_entity_poly.pdbx_strand_id
1 'polypeptide(L)'
;MNDLQKELFLANRSCIKHLKPLDRRIAEFEHDWIFSTIDKTLTAEVPRDLASLRQQLADLVEQDRSEVPPSAVYVAEQMTLDEFRILVQEFALDGLTEAQVFYHLMPRLSLEAQMPMLRMMIDEFGSGNIKRSHTTLYMDLLKELEMPTDLPFYIEANSSAGYSFPNMFCWLTMRADDPSYFAGVITYFETVVPFFFECYTAICDRLKIKAHTYYSEHVHIDVYHAIEGQRLLKAMDVAGDLDPVKAWQGICMGRDITNAAFDAAVEKARRLKHFNREKVVERAI
;
A
#
# COMPACT_ATOMS: atom_id res chain seq x y z
N MET A 1 -17.81 -0.93 -19.19
CA MET A 1 -17.11 0.31 -18.83
C MET A 1 -15.65 -0.04 -18.70
N ASN A 2 -14.76 0.71 -19.34
CA ASN A 2 -13.31 0.54 -19.17
C ASN A 2 -12.95 0.97 -17.75
N ASP A 3 -12.27 0.11 -17.00
CA ASP A 3 -11.77 0.43 -15.67
C ASP A 3 -10.37 1.06 -15.82
N LEU A 4 -10.31 2.40 -15.81
CA LEU A 4 -9.06 3.13 -16.03
C LEU A 4 -8.00 2.81 -14.96
N GLN A 5 -8.40 2.45 -13.74
CA GLN A 5 -7.46 2.02 -12.70
C GLN A 5 -6.78 0.69 -13.06
N LYS A 6 -7.54 -0.27 -13.61
CA LYS A 6 -6.99 -1.52 -14.14
C LYS A 6 -6.06 -1.27 -15.34
N GLU A 7 -6.45 -0.40 -16.26
CA GLU A 7 -5.62 -0.04 -17.41
C GLU A 7 -4.31 0.63 -16.97
N LEU A 8 -4.37 1.55 -16.00
CA LEU A 8 -3.19 2.17 -15.40
C LEU A 8 -2.28 1.13 -14.74
N PHE A 9 -2.84 0.16 -14.01
CA PHE A 9 -2.06 -0.93 -13.41
C PHE A 9 -1.32 -1.75 -14.47
N LEU A 10 -2.02 -2.16 -15.54
CA LEU A 10 -1.40 -2.90 -16.65
C LEU A 10 -0.30 -2.09 -17.37
N ALA A 11 -0.52 -0.78 -17.54
CA ALA A 11 0.47 0.13 -18.11
C ALA A 11 1.69 0.27 -17.19
N ASN A 12 1.49 0.39 -15.87
CA ASN A 12 2.55 0.40 -14.87
C ASN A 12 3.38 -0.89 -14.89
N ARG A 13 2.74 -2.06 -14.98
CA ARG A 13 3.46 -3.35 -15.13
C ARG A 13 4.29 -3.39 -16.41
N SER A 14 3.78 -2.83 -17.51
CA SER A 14 4.53 -2.71 -18.77
C SER A 14 5.71 -1.74 -18.66
N CYS A 15 5.56 -0.64 -17.92
CA CYS A 15 6.63 0.30 -17.63
C CYS A 15 7.74 -0.38 -16.82
N ILE A 16 7.40 -1.07 -15.73
CA ILE A 16 8.36 -1.74 -14.85
C ILE A 16 9.10 -2.87 -15.59
N LYS A 17 8.38 -3.72 -16.32
CA LYS A 17 8.98 -4.92 -16.94
C LYS A 17 9.64 -4.67 -18.29
N HIS A 18 9.16 -3.70 -19.04
CA HIS A 18 9.52 -3.51 -20.45
C HIS A 18 9.93 -2.07 -20.78
N LEU A 19 10.03 -1.18 -19.78
CA LEU A 19 10.37 0.23 -19.95
C LEU A 19 9.46 0.94 -20.96
N LYS A 20 8.21 0.47 -21.08
CA LYS A 20 7.20 1.06 -21.97
C LYS A 20 6.56 2.25 -21.25
N PRO A 21 6.68 3.48 -21.76
CA PRO A 21 6.04 4.64 -21.14
C PRO A 21 4.52 4.52 -21.19
N LEU A 22 3.85 5.22 -20.27
CA LEU A 22 2.40 5.35 -20.30
C LEU A 22 1.97 6.03 -21.61
N ASP A 23 0.85 5.58 -22.18
CA ASP A 23 0.21 6.36 -23.24
C ASP A 23 -0.39 7.64 -22.66
N ARG A 24 -0.64 8.62 -23.54
CA ARG A 24 -1.11 9.95 -23.15
C ARG A 24 -2.41 9.91 -22.33
N ARG A 25 -3.37 9.07 -22.70
CA ARG A 25 -4.67 9.00 -22.02
C ARG A 25 -4.51 8.44 -20.60
N ILE A 26 -3.70 7.40 -20.44
CA ILE A 26 -3.42 6.80 -19.12
C ILE A 26 -2.61 7.75 -18.25
N ALA A 27 -1.66 8.49 -18.82
CA ALA A 27 -0.91 9.53 -18.11
C ALA A 27 -1.81 10.68 -17.66
N GLU A 28 -2.73 11.15 -18.52
CA GLU A 28 -3.72 12.19 -18.18
C GLU A 28 -4.66 11.70 -17.05
N PHE A 29 -5.14 10.45 -17.13
CA PHE A 29 -5.96 9.86 -16.07
C PHE A 29 -5.22 9.80 -14.73
N GLU A 30 -3.99 9.30 -14.71
CA GLU A 30 -3.21 9.23 -13.47
C GLU A 30 -2.98 10.61 -12.87
N HIS A 31 -2.61 11.58 -13.70
CA HIS A 31 -2.42 12.96 -13.27
C HIS A 31 -3.70 13.51 -12.61
N ASP A 32 -4.83 13.46 -13.32
CA ASP A 32 -6.09 14.01 -12.81
C ASP A 32 -6.55 13.30 -11.53
N TRP A 33 -6.39 11.98 -11.46
CA TRP A 33 -6.71 11.21 -10.26
C TRP A 33 -5.83 11.62 -9.07
N ILE A 34 -4.50 11.64 -9.22
CA ILE A 34 -3.58 11.99 -8.13
C ILE A 34 -3.80 13.43 -7.65
N PHE A 35 -3.82 14.39 -8.56
CA PHE A 35 -3.92 15.80 -8.17
C PHE A 35 -5.31 16.15 -7.63
N SER A 36 -6.38 15.54 -8.13
CA SER A 36 -7.71 15.73 -7.53
C SER A 36 -7.79 15.14 -6.10
N THR A 37 -7.10 14.03 -5.82
CA THR A 37 -7.00 13.51 -4.45
C THR A 37 -6.14 14.41 -3.56
N ILE A 38 -5.02 14.95 -4.06
CA ILE A 38 -4.22 15.92 -3.31
C ILE A 38 -5.08 17.14 -2.96
N ASP A 39 -5.78 17.73 -3.94
CA ASP A 39 -6.64 18.90 -3.74
C ASP A 39 -7.76 18.63 -2.72
N LYS A 40 -8.40 17.46 -2.81
CA LYS A 40 -9.44 17.02 -1.87
C LYS A 40 -8.93 16.86 -0.43
N THR A 41 -7.66 16.52 -0.26
CA THR A 41 -7.06 16.17 1.04
C THR A 41 -6.22 17.30 1.64
N LEU A 42 -6.21 18.49 1.03
CA LEU A 42 -5.51 19.66 1.55
C LEU A 42 -6.01 20.04 2.95
N THR A 43 -5.06 20.29 3.85
CA THR A 43 -5.31 20.78 5.19
C THR A 43 -5.11 22.29 5.26
N ALA A 44 -5.78 22.95 6.22
CA ALA A 44 -5.65 24.39 6.41
C ALA A 44 -4.23 24.80 6.83
N GLU A 45 -3.56 23.96 7.62
CA GLU A 45 -2.17 24.15 8.02
C GLU A 45 -1.28 23.20 7.20
N VAL A 46 -0.18 23.73 6.69
CA VAL A 46 0.86 22.97 5.98
C VAL A 46 2.19 23.11 6.73
N PRO A 47 2.99 22.04 6.84
CA PRO A 47 4.27 22.12 7.52
C PRO A 47 5.26 22.95 6.72
N ARG A 48 6.13 23.68 7.43
CA ARG A 48 7.12 24.60 6.85
C ARG A 48 8.54 24.04 6.90
N ASP A 49 8.74 23.03 7.74
CA ASP A 49 10.03 22.42 8.04
C ASP A 49 9.81 20.99 8.55
N LEU A 50 10.91 20.25 8.75
CA LEU A 50 10.85 18.89 9.27
C LEU A 50 10.20 18.80 10.66
N ALA A 51 10.37 19.82 11.51
CA ALA A 51 9.83 19.81 12.87
C ALA A 51 8.29 19.86 12.87
N SER A 52 7.72 20.80 12.11
CA SER A 52 6.28 20.92 11.91
C SER A 52 5.69 19.72 11.17
N LEU A 53 6.39 19.16 10.17
CA LEU A 53 5.96 17.93 9.49
C LEU A 53 5.85 16.75 10.47
N ARG A 54 6.85 16.56 11.32
CA ARG A 54 6.86 15.48 12.32
C ARG A 54 5.76 15.63 13.36
N GLN A 55 5.51 16.86 13.80
CA GLN A 55 4.43 17.13 14.75
C GLN A 55 3.07 16.78 14.12
N GLN A 56 2.78 17.29 12.93
CA GLN A 56 1.51 17.00 12.25
C GLN A 56 1.32 15.51 11.94
N LEU A 57 2.39 14.81 11.55
CA LEU A 57 2.35 13.36 11.37
C LEU A 57 2.05 12.64 12.69
N ALA A 58 2.68 13.03 13.80
CA ALA A 58 2.42 12.42 15.10
C ALA A 58 0.96 12.64 15.54
N ASP A 59 0.42 13.84 15.35
CA ASP A 59 -0.97 14.17 15.68
C ASP A 59 -1.95 13.34 14.82
N LEU A 60 -1.68 13.19 13.53
CA LEU A 60 -2.50 12.37 12.62
C LEU A 60 -2.46 10.88 12.97
N VAL A 61 -1.28 10.35 13.30
CA VAL A 61 -1.12 8.96 13.75
C VAL A 61 -1.87 8.69 15.03
N GLU A 62 -1.86 9.62 15.99
CA GLU A 62 -2.61 9.49 17.23
C GLU A 62 -4.13 9.51 16.97
N GLN A 63 -4.58 10.39 16.07
CA GLN A 63 -5.98 10.39 15.63
C GLN A 63 -6.37 9.01 15.07
N ASP A 64 -5.61 8.48 14.10
CA ASP A 64 -5.89 7.19 13.46
C ASP A 64 -5.84 6.02 14.43
N ARG A 65 -4.97 6.08 15.44
CA ARG A 65 -4.90 5.08 16.52
C ARG A 65 -6.14 5.13 17.42
N SER A 66 -6.66 6.32 17.68
CA SER A 66 -7.80 6.52 18.60
C SER A 66 -9.17 6.23 17.95
N GLU A 67 -9.27 6.34 16.62
CA GLU A 67 -10.50 6.19 15.85
C GLU A 67 -10.51 4.88 15.05
N VAL A 68 -10.81 3.76 15.71
CA VAL A 68 -10.88 2.45 15.02
C VAL A 68 -12.05 2.44 14.01
N PRO A 69 -11.78 2.26 12.70
CA PRO A 69 -12.84 2.28 11.68
C PRO A 69 -13.84 1.13 11.86
N PRO A 70 -15.15 1.34 11.60
CA PRO A 70 -16.15 0.27 11.66
C PRO A 70 -15.82 -0.93 10.76
N SER A 71 -15.16 -0.69 9.62
CA SER A 71 -14.66 -1.72 8.71
C SER A 71 -13.63 -2.63 9.39
N ALA A 72 -12.69 -2.07 10.16
CA ALA A 72 -11.68 -2.83 10.90
C ALA A 72 -12.31 -3.68 12.01
N VAL A 73 -13.29 -3.13 12.75
CA VAL A 73 -14.06 -3.88 13.75
C VAL A 73 -14.81 -5.05 13.10
N TYR A 74 -15.45 -4.80 11.96
CA TYR A 74 -16.17 -5.84 11.21
C TYR A 74 -15.24 -6.97 10.74
N VAL A 75 -14.06 -6.63 10.20
CA VAL A 75 -13.03 -7.61 9.82
C VAL A 75 -12.65 -8.48 11.02
N ALA A 76 -12.23 -7.86 12.12
CA ALA A 76 -11.77 -8.56 13.31
C ALA A 76 -12.85 -9.50 13.87
N GLU A 77 -14.07 -9.00 14.05
CA GLU A 77 -15.08 -9.65 14.90
C GLU A 77 -16.12 -10.48 14.14
N GLN A 78 -16.46 -10.10 12.90
CA GLN A 78 -17.69 -10.58 12.24
C GLN A 78 -17.46 -11.25 10.89
N MET A 79 -16.42 -10.84 10.16
CA MET A 79 -16.19 -11.28 8.79
C MET A 79 -16.01 -12.81 8.69
N THR A 80 -16.66 -13.45 7.72
CA THR A 80 -16.56 -14.89 7.48
C THR A 80 -15.29 -15.26 6.71
N LEU A 81 -14.96 -16.55 6.61
CA LEU A 81 -13.81 -17.02 5.82
C LEU A 81 -13.92 -16.65 4.34
N ASP A 82 -15.11 -16.73 3.75
CA ASP A 82 -15.32 -16.38 2.34
C ASP A 82 -15.21 -14.87 2.10
N GLU A 83 -15.72 -14.06 3.03
CA GLU A 83 -15.53 -12.61 2.97
C GLU A 83 -14.05 -12.25 3.16
N PHE A 84 -13.33 -12.95 4.05
CA PHE A 84 -11.90 -12.75 4.23
C PHE A 84 -11.10 -13.09 2.97
N ARG A 85 -11.42 -14.18 2.26
CA ARG A 85 -10.82 -14.49 0.96
C ARG A 85 -11.00 -13.36 -0.05
N ILE A 86 -12.17 -12.71 -0.06
CA ILE A 86 -12.42 -11.55 -0.93
C ILE A 86 -11.59 -10.35 -0.49
N LEU A 87 -11.49 -10.08 0.81
CA LEU A 87 -10.63 -9.00 1.33
C LEU A 87 -9.17 -9.22 0.94
N VAL A 88 -8.64 -10.42 1.18
CA VAL A 88 -7.29 -10.82 0.77
C VAL A 88 -7.11 -10.61 -0.73
N GLN A 89 -8.05 -11.08 -1.56
CA GLN A 89 -8.00 -10.88 -3.01
C GLN A 89 -7.78 -9.41 -3.41
N GLU A 90 -8.49 -8.46 -2.80
CA GLU A 90 -8.39 -7.04 -3.18
C GLU A 90 -7.00 -6.43 -2.95
N PHE A 91 -6.21 -7.00 -2.06
CA PHE A 91 -4.83 -6.58 -1.78
C PHE A 91 -3.76 -7.45 -2.46
N ALA A 92 -4.16 -8.49 -3.19
CA ALA A 92 -3.21 -9.44 -3.79
C ALA A 92 -2.33 -8.84 -4.88
N LEU A 93 -2.76 -7.76 -5.56
CA LEU A 93 -1.91 -7.06 -6.53
C LEU A 93 -0.66 -6.48 -5.87
N ASP A 94 -0.81 -5.95 -4.65
CA ASP A 94 0.28 -5.43 -3.86
C ASP A 94 1.05 -6.57 -3.16
N GLY A 95 0.38 -7.44 -2.41
CA GLY A 95 1.05 -8.54 -1.68
C GLY A 95 1.87 -9.48 -2.58
N LEU A 96 1.49 -9.67 -3.85
CA LEU A 96 2.27 -10.48 -4.82
C LEU A 96 3.44 -9.72 -5.47
N THR A 97 3.54 -8.40 -5.27
CA THR A 97 4.57 -7.53 -5.87
C THR A 97 5.21 -6.54 -4.90
N GLU A 98 4.98 -6.74 -3.61
CA GLU A 98 5.33 -5.87 -2.51
C GLU A 98 6.78 -5.39 -2.55
N ALA A 99 6.96 -4.11 -2.24
CA ALA A 99 8.23 -3.37 -2.27
C ALA A 99 9.01 -3.36 -3.61
N GLN A 100 8.65 -4.15 -4.62
CA GLN A 100 9.37 -4.20 -5.91
C GLN A 100 9.36 -2.85 -6.63
N VAL A 101 8.28 -2.09 -6.49
CA VAL A 101 8.18 -0.77 -7.13
C VAL A 101 9.16 0.24 -6.52
N PHE A 102 9.62 0.02 -5.27
CA PHE A 102 10.53 0.94 -4.58
C PHE A 102 11.94 0.98 -5.21
N TYR A 103 12.33 -0.03 -6.00
CA TYR A 103 13.59 0.02 -6.77
C TYR A 103 13.68 1.27 -7.67
N HIS A 104 12.55 1.77 -8.15
CA HIS A 104 12.51 2.96 -9.02
C HIS A 104 12.71 4.27 -8.26
N LEU A 105 12.50 4.28 -6.94
CA LEU A 105 12.76 5.44 -6.10
C LEU A 105 14.25 5.62 -5.82
N MET A 106 14.98 4.53 -5.60
CA MET A 106 16.36 4.57 -5.09
C MET A 106 17.28 5.53 -5.84
N PRO A 107 17.30 5.58 -7.19
CA PRO A 107 18.16 6.50 -7.94
C PRO A 107 17.79 7.98 -7.78
N ARG A 108 16.62 8.28 -7.20
CA ARG A 108 16.08 9.63 -7.02
C ARG A 108 16.34 10.22 -5.64
N LEU A 109 16.96 9.43 -4.75
CA LEU A 109 17.33 9.83 -3.40
C LEU A 109 18.84 10.09 -3.33
N SER A 110 19.25 11.02 -2.46
CA SER A 110 20.65 11.13 -2.03
C SER A 110 21.13 9.83 -1.40
N LEU A 111 22.44 9.58 -1.41
CA LEU A 111 22.99 8.33 -0.87
C LEU A 111 22.60 8.13 0.60
N GLU A 112 22.59 9.21 1.39
CA GLU A 112 22.18 9.22 2.79
C GLU A 112 20.71 8.84 2.95
N ALA A 113 19.83 9.34 2.09
CA ALA A 113 18.40 9.01 2.08
C ALA A 113 18.13 7.58 1.54
N GLN A 114 19.00 7.03 0.70
CA GLN A 114 18.92 5.64 0.27
C GLN A 114 19.16 4.66 1.44
N MET A 115 19.94 5.03 2.46
CA MET A 115 20.27 4.10 3.56
C MET A 115 19.06 3.64 4.39
N PRO A 116 18.18 4.52 4.89
CA PRO A 116 16.95 4.08 5.56
C PRO A 116 16.01 3.31 4.64
N MET A 117 15.86 3.74 3.37
CA MET A 117 15.07 3.00 2.38
C MET A 117 15.59 1.59 2.16
N LEU A 118 16.91 1.43 2.02
CA LEU A 118 17.53 0.13 1.82
C LEU A 118 17.31 -0.79 3.02
N ARG A 119 17.30 -0.25 4.26
CA ARG A 119 17.01 -1.05 5.45
C ARG A 119 15.59 -1.59 5.46
N MET A 120 14.59 -0.76 5.13
CA MET A 120 13.21 -1.22 4.96
C MET A 120 13.13 -2.27 3.84
N MET A 121 13.64 -1.97 2.65
CA MET A 121 13.62 -2.93 1.53
C MET A 121 14.30 -4.26 1.86
N ILE A 122 15.45 -4.26 2.55
CA ILE A 122 16.11 -5.52 2.95
C ILE A 122 15.16 -6.39 3.77
N ASP A 123 14.39 -5.80 4.68
CA ASP A 123 13.40 -6.51 5.48
C ASP A 123 12.23 -7.04 4.63
N GLU A 124 11.63 -6.19 3.79
CA GLU A 124 10.54 -6.56 2.85
C GLU A 124 10.92 -7.77 1.98
N PHE A 125 12.19 -7.82 1.54
CA PHE A 125 12.74 -8.93 0.75
C PHE A 125 13.25 -10.11 1.61
N GLY A 126 12.82 -10.20 2.88
CA GLY A 126 13.11 -11.29 3.79
C GLY A 126 14.59 -11.40 4.16
N SER A 127 15.30 -10.28 4.19
CA SER A 127 16.77 -10.23 4.30
C SER A 127 17.48 -11.08 3.23
N GLY A 128 16.91 -11.16 2.02
CA GLY A 128 17.42 -11.99 0.93
C GLY A 128 17.08 -13.48 1.04
N ASN A 129 16.31 -13.88 2.06
CA ASN A 129 15.76 -15.23 2.16
C ASN A 129 14.38 -15.27 1.50
N ILE A 130 14.29 -15.91 0.32
CA ILE A 130 13.04 -16.03 -0.43
C ILE A 130 11.89 -16.64 0.36
N LYS A 131 12.15 -17.48 1.37
CA LYS A 131 11.09 -18.05 2.22
C LYS A 131 10.51 -17.06 3.23
N ARG A 132 11.19 -15.94 3.45
CA ARG A 132 10.83 -14.89 4.40
C ARG A 132 10.45 -13.57 3.73
N SER A 133 10.64 -13.42 2.42
CA SER A 133 10.15 -12.23 1.72
C SER A 133 8.65 -12.12 1.90
N HIS A 134 8.15 -10.91 2.13
CA HIS A 134 6.74 -10.70 2.45
C HIS A 134 5.81 -11.20 1.32
N THR A 135 6.24 -11.10 0.06
CA THR A 135 5.55 -11.75 -1.08
C THR A 135 5.38 -13.28 -0.91
N THR A 136 6.37 -13.99 -0.39
CA THR A 136 6.27 -15.44 -0.15
C THR A 136 5.35 -15.74 1.02
N LEU A 137 5.41 -14.94 2.09
CA LEU A 137 4.48 -15.05 3.22
C LEU A 137 3.03 -14.83 2.76
N TYR A 138 2.80 -13.87 1.87
CA TYR A 138 1.51 -13.63 1.24
C TYR A 138 1.06 -14.82 0.38
N MET A 139 1.97 -15.39 -0.43
CA MET A 139 1.67 -16.61 -1.20
C MET A 139 1.31 -17.80 -0.31
N ASP A 140 1.94 -17.93 0.87
CA ASP A 140 1.62 -19.00 1.82
C ASP A 140 0.24 -18.79 2.46
N LEU A 141 -0.15 -17.55 2.76
CA LEU A 141 -1.52 -17.19 3.14
C LEU A 141 -2.52 -17.60 2.06
N LEU A 142 -2.26 -17.25 0.79
CA LEU A 142 -3.15 -17.60 -0.33
C LEU A 142 -3.31 -19.12 -0.47
N LYS A 143 -2.23 -19.89 -0.30
CA LYS A 143 -2.28 -21.37 -0.36
C LYS A 143 -3.15 -21.95 0.75
N GLU A 144 -3.00 -21.48 1.99
CA GLU A 144 -3.85 -21.95 3.10
C GLU A 144 -5.32 -21.59 2.89
N LEU A 145 -5.59 -20.41 2.32
CA LEU A 145 -6.94 -20.00 1.96
C LEU A 145 -7.50 -20.70 0.72
N GLU A 146 -6.73 -21.59 0.08
CA GLU A 146 -7.04 -22.31 -1.16
C GLU A 146 -7.30 -21.39 -2.37
N MET A 147 -6.61 -20.25 -2.39
CA MET A 147 -6.70 -19.22 -3.43
C MET A 147 -5.58 -19.38 -4.48
N PRO A 148 -5.76 -18.88 -5.72
CA PRO A 148 -4.68 -18.83 -6.72
C PRO A 148 -3.48 -18.02 -6.22
N THR A 149 -2.30 -18.23 -6.79
CA THR A 149 -1.09 -17.44 -6.40
C THR A 149 -0.54 -16.62 -7.57
N ASP A 150 -1.20 -16.67 -8.72
CA ASP A 150 -0.75 -15.99 -9.92
C ASP A 150 -1.38 -14.60 -10.03
N LEU A 151 -0.53 -13.61 -10.31
CA LEU A 151 -0.96 -12.22 -10.47
C LEU A 151 -2.06 -12.03 -11.56
N PRO A 152 -2.03 -12.73 -12.72
CA PRO A 152 -3.09 -12.61 -13.73
C PRO A 152 -4.50 -12.88 -13.21
N PHE A 153 -4.69 -13.86 -12.33
CA PHE A 153 -6.00 -14.10 -11.69
C PHE A 153 -6.53 -12.85 -10.98
N TYR A 154 -5.68 -12.20 -10.18
CA TYR A 154 -6.06 -11.03 -9.38
C TYR A 154 -6.26 -9.76 -10.22
N ILE A 155 -5.58 -9.65 -11.36
CA ILE A 155 -5.84 -8.59 -12.36
C ILE A 155 -7.26 -8.72 -12.95
N GLU A 156 -7.87 -9.90 -12.97
CA GLU A 156 -9.26 -10.06 -13.42
C GLU A 156 -10.27 -9.97 -12.28
N ALA A 157 -9.87 -10.36 -11.07
CA ALA A 157 -10.78 -10.47 -9.93
C ALA A 157 -10.98 -9.16 -9.13
N ASN A 158 -9.98 -8.27 -9.13
CA ASN A 158 -9.99 -7.08 -8.29
C ASN A 158 -10.96 -6.01 -8.79
N SER A 159 -11.57 -5.29 -7.82
CA SER A 159 -12.33 -4.09 -8.13
C SER A 159 -11.40 -2.91 -8.45
N SER A 160 -11.95 -1.83 -9.01
CA SER A 160 -11.22 -0.59 -9.31
C SER A 160 -10.40 -0.08 -8.10
N ALA A 161 -10.95 -0.22 -6.88
CA ALA A 161 -10.29 0.18 -5.64
C ALA A 161 -9.05 -0.69 -5.30
N GLY A 162 -9.02 -1.96 -5.69
CA GLY A 162 -7.85 -2.83 -5.47
C GLY A 162 -6.62 -2.44 -6.29
N TYR A 163 -6.78 -1.62 -7.34
CA TYR A 163 -5.66 -1.12 -8.14
C TYR A 163 -5.12 0.23 -7.65
N SER A 164 -5.90 1.01 -6.90
CA SER A 164 -5.52 2.39 -6.53
C SER A 164 -4.27 2.42 -5.65
N PHE A 165 -4.15 1.50 -4.69
CA PHE A 165 -2.99 1.39 -3.81
C PHE A 165 -1.68 1.11 -4.59
N PRO A 166 -1.54 0.03 -5.38
CA PRO A 166 -0.30 -0.19 -6.14
C PRO A 166 -0.06 0.86 -7.23
N ASN A 167 -1.11 1.46 -7.81
CA ASN A 167 -0.96 2.55 -8.78
C ASN A 167 -0.40 3.82 -8.15
N MET A 168 -0.84 4.17 -6.93
CA MET A 168 -0.30 5.30 -6.19
C MET A 168 1.21 5.13 -5.97
N PHE A 169 1.65 3.95 -5.53
CA PHE A 169 3.09 3.70 -5.36
C PHE A 169 3.88 3.72 -6.66
N CYS A 170 3.27 3.30 -7.78
CA CYS A 170 3.88 3.48 -9.09
C CYS A 170 4.09 4.96 -9.42
N TRP A 171 3.10 5.82 -9.16
CA TRP A 171 3.26 7.27 -9.33
C TRP A 171 4.35 7.84 -8.40
N LEU A 172 4.26 7.55 -7.10
CA LEU A 172 5.19 8.07 -6.07
C LEU A 172 6.66 7.76 -6.41
N THR A 173 6.95 6.55 -6.88
CA THR A 173 8.32 6.09 -7.14
C THR A 173 8.82 6.48 -8.53
N MET A 174 7.98 6.42 -9.56
CA MET A 174 8.41 6.58 -10.95
C MET A 174 8.15 7.96 -11.55
N ARG A 175 7.15 8.71 -11.05
CA ARG A 175 6.58 9.85 -11.80
C ARG A 175 6.28 11.11 -11.00
N ALA A 176 6.11 11.03 -9.68
CA ALA A 176 6.04 12.22 -8.84
C ALA A 176 7.22 13.14 -9.19
N ASP A 177 7.03 14.46 -9.18
CA ASP A 177 8.11 15.39 -9.53
C ASP A 177 9.16 15.53 -8.41
N ASP A 178 8.79 15.13 -7.18
CA ASP A 178 9.61 15.23 -5.98
C ASP A 178 9.49 13.95 -5.13
N PRO A 179 10.61 13.35 -4.68
CA PRO A 179 10.59 12.15 -3.84
C PRO A 179 9.99 12.39 -2.43
N SER A 180 9.79 13.65 -2.02
CA SER A 180 9.19 13.98 -0.73
C SER A 180 7.77 13.44 -0.59
N TYR A 181 6.98 13.40 -1.68
CA TYR A 181 5.66 12.75 -1.69
C TYR A 181 5.76 11.29 -1.20
N PHE A 182 6.71 10.52 -1.75
CA PHE A 182 6.95 9.15 -1.32
C PHE A 182 7.43 9.10 0.13
N ALA A 183 8.42 9.93 0.49
CA ALA A 183 9.02 9.93 1.82
C ALA A 183 7.97 10.20 2.92
N GLY A 184 7.01 11.10 2.64
CA GLY A 184 5.87 11.32 3.51
C GLY A 184 4.98 10.08 3.62
N VAL A 185 4.46 9.58 2.50
CA VAL A 185 3.54 8.41 2.47
C VAL A 185 4.13 7.21 3.19
N ILE A 186 5.38 6.83 2.86
CA ILE A 186 6.00 5.65 3.44
C ILE A 186 6.20 5.84 4.94
N THR A 187 6.64 7.01 5.39
CA THR A 187 6.83 7.26 6.83
C THR A 187 5.52 7.16 7.60
N TYR A 188 4.42 7.65 7.02
CA TYR A 188 3.09 7.47 7.60
C TYR A 188 2.67 5.99 7.63
N PHE A 189 2.77 5.26 6.51
CA PHE A 189 2.38 3.84 6.44
C PHE A 189 3.15 2.97 7.41
N GLU A 190 4.48 3.06 7.42
CA GLU A 190 5.29 2.27 8.34
C GLU A 190 4.99 2.59 9.82
N THR A 191 4.40 3.75 10.11
CA THR A 191 3.95 4.11 11.46
C THR A 191 2.56 3.54 11.78
N VAL A 192 1.65 3.43 10.80
CA VAL A 192 0.25 3.04 11.03
C VAL A 192 -0.06 1.57 10.76
N VAL A 193 0.68 0.93 9.86
CA VAL A 193 0.48 -0.49 9.49
C VAL A 193 0.48 -1.41 10.72
N PRO A 194 1.36 -1.26 11.73
CA PRO A 194 1.31 -2.11 12.92
C PRO A 194 -0.05 -2.21 13.60
N PHE A 195 -0.74 -1.08 13.81
CA PHE A 195 -2.04 -1.09 14.48
C PHE A 195 -3.20 -1.29 13.49
N PHE A 196 -3.03 -0.92 12.22
CA PHE A 196 -4.02 -1.23 11.19
C PHE A 196 -4.14 -2.75 10.94
N PHE A 197 -3.02 -3.48 10.98
CA PHE A 197 -2.98 -4.92 10.78
C PHE A 197 -3.49 -5.73 11.99
N GLU A 198 -3.78 -5.10 13.12
CA GLU A 198 -4.40 -5.78 14.27
C GLU A 198 -5.75 -6.42 13.91
N CYS A 199 -6.53 -5.81 13.01
CA CYS A 199 -7.78 -6.42 12.57
C CYS A 199 -7.56 -7.69 11.73
N TYR A 200 -6.48 -7.74 10.94
CA TYR A 200 -6.09 -8.90 10.13
C TYR A 200 -5.54 -10.05 10.98
N THR A 201 -4.75 -9.75 12.01
CA THR A 201 -4.28 -10.77 12.96
C THR A 201 -5.45 -11.31 13.78
N ALA A 202 -6.36 -10.46 14.26
CA ALA A 202 -7.54 -10.87 15.01
C ALA A 202 -8.47 -11.81 14.21
N ILE A 203 -8.74 -11.52 12.93
CA ILE A 203 -9.55 -12.42 12.10
C ILE A 203 -8.82 -13.74 11.82
N CYS A 204 -7.52 -13.72 11.57
CA CYS A 204 -6.73 -14.93 11.39
C CYS A 204 -6.79 -15.83 12.63
N ASP A 205 -6.67 -15.27 13.83
CA ASP A 205 -6.80 -16.00 15.08
C ASP A 205 -8.21 -16.59 15.25
N ARG A 206 -9.24 -15.79 15.03
CA ARG A 206 -10.66 -16.23 15.12
C ARG A 206 -10.99 -17.35 14.15
N LEU A 207 -10.49 -17.27 12.92
CA LEU A 207 -10.69 -18.26 11.86
C LEU A 207 -9.65 -19.40 11.88
N LYS A 208 -8.68 -19.35 12.81
CA LYS A 208 -7.60 -20.34 13.00
C LYS A 208 -6.65 -20.50 11.81
N ILE A 209 -6.47 -19.43 11.03
CA ILE A 209 -5.53 -19.37 9.90
C ILE A 209 -4.10 -19.38 10.44
N LYS A 210 -3.23 -20.25 9.93
CA LYS A 210 -1.85 -20.47 10.42
C LYS A 210 -0.82 -19.63 9.68
N ALA A 211 -0.99 -19.41 8.38
CA ALA A 211 -0.17 -18.60 7.51
C ALA A 211 -0.51 -17.11 7.65
N HIS A 212 -0.76 -16.66 8.88
CA HIS A 212 -0.99 -15.24 9.19
C HIS A 212 0.31 -14.45 9.31
N THR A 213 1.47 -15.10 9.09
CA THR A 213 2.81 -14.50 9.25
C THR A 213 2.96 -13.23 8.45
N TYR A 214 2.41 -13.18 7.24
CA TYR A 214 2.35 -11.96 6.44
C TYR A 214 1.84 -10.76 7.25
N TYR A 215 0.70 -10.89 7.96
CA TYR A 215 0.15 -9.80 8.77
C TYR A 215 0.89 -9.62 10.09
N SER A 216 1.22 -10.70 10.80
CA SER A 216 1.84 -10.58 12.13
C SER A 216 3.29 -10.08 12.07
N GLU A 217 4.01 -10.30 10.97
CA GLU A 217 5.37 -9.79 10.81
C GLU A 217 5.36 -8.25 10.73
N HIS A 218 4.45 -7.65 9.97
CA HIS A 218 4.22 -6.20 9.92
C HIS A 218 3.81 -5.59 11.28
N VAL A 219 3.00 -6.30 12.08
CA VAL A 219 2.67 -5.86 13.46
C VAL A 219 3.92 -5.75 14.36
N HIS A 220 4.92 -6.61 14.14
CA HIS A 220 6.11 -6.68 14.97
C HIS A 220 7.29 -5.86 14.44
N ILE A 221 7.53 -5.87 13.13
CA ILE A 221 8.74 -5.34 12.52
C ILE A 221 8.59 -3.87 12.13
N ASP A 222 7.40 -3.41 11.71
CA ASP A 222 7.28 -2.06 11.16
C ASP A 222 7.46 -0.97 12.24
N VAL A 223 7.49 -1.31 13.52
CA VAL A 223 7.98 -0.39 14.58
C VAL A 223 9.41 0.10 14.26
N TYR A 224 10.25 -0.75 13.67
CA TYR A 224 11.57 -0.37 13.17
C TYR A 224 11.49 0.40 11.85
N HIS A 225 10.54 0.08 10.98
CA HIS A 225 10.34 0.82 9.72
C HIS A 225 9.85 2.25 9.98
N ALA A 226 9.00 2.47 10.98
CA ALA A 226 8.61 3.82 11.42
C ALA A 226 9.84 4.67 11.77
N ILE A 227 10.85 4.07 12.43
CA ILE A 227 12.12 4.73 12.72
C ILE A 227 12.90 5.02 11.43
N GLU A 228 12.90 4.10 10.47
CA GLU A 228 13.57 4.31 9.18
C GLU A 228 12.88 5.36 8.31
N GLY A 229 11.55 5.44 8.29
CA GLY A 229 10.82 6.56 7.67
C GLY A 229 11.21 7.90 8.29
N GLN A 230 11.30 7.97 9.62
CA GLN A 230 11.79 9.19 10.30
C GLN A 230 13.24 9.53 9.96
N ARG A 231 14.10 8.52 9.74
CA ARG A 231 15.49 8.69 9.29
C ARG A 231 15.55 9.14 7.83
N LEU A 232 14.65 8.65 6.97
CA LEU A 232 14.52 9.09 5.57
C LEU A 232 14.19 10.58 5.50
N LEU A 233 13.13 11.02 6.20
CA LEU A 233 12.79 12.44 6.25
C LEU A 233 13.95 13.29 6.78
N LYS A 234 14.68 12.79 7.79
CA LYS A 234 15.85 13.51 8.32
C LYS A 234 17.01 13.59 7.32
N ALA A 235 17.29 12.51 6.61
CA ALA A 235 18.36 12.47 5.63
C ALA A 235 18.09 13.46 4.48
N MET A 236 16.84 13.50 3.99
CA MET A 236 16.43 14.45 2.97
C MET A 236 16.49 15.91 3.46
N ASP A 237 16.06 16.18 4.70
CA ASP A 237 16.16 17.51 5.34
C ASP A 237 17.61 17.98 5.44
N VAL A 238 18.53 17.11 5.88
CA VAL A 238 19.96 17.44 5.99
C VAL A 238 20.61 17.67 4.62
N ALA A 239 20.20 16.92 3.60
CA ALA A 239 20.68 17.08 2.23
C ALA A 239 20.11 18.34 1.55
N GLY A 240 19.04 18.93 2.08
CA GLY A 240 18.32 20.03 1.45
C GLY A 240 17.35 19.59 0.34
N ASP A 241 17.03 18.30 0.29
CA ASP A 241 16.18 17.66 -0.73
C ASP A 241 14.72 17.47 -0.26
N LEU A 242 14.42 17.77 1.02
CA LEU A 242 13.07 17.63 1.56
C LEU A 242 12.21 18.85 1.22
N ASP A 243 11.07 18.61 0.57
CA ASP A 243 9.92 19.52 0.52
C ASP A 243 8.88 19.06 1.57
N PRO A 244 8.75 19.76 2.72
CA PRO A 244 7.82 19.39 3.77
C PRO A 244 6.36 19.44 3.32
N VAL A 245 6.00 20.35 2.41
CA VAL A 245 4.62 20.49 1.91
C VAL A 245 4.27 19.28 1.06
N LYS A 246 5.16 18.87 0.15
CA LYS A 246 4.94 17.69 -0.68
C LYS A 246 4.94 16.39 0.13
N ALA A 247 5.80 16.28 1.14
CA ALA A 247 5.76 15.15 2.08
C ALA A 247 4.39 15.07 2.79
N TRP A 248 3.87 16.19 3.25
CA TRP A 248 2.55 16.25 3.88
C TRP A 248 1.41 15.92 2.92
N GLN A 249 1.42 16.48 1.71
CA GLN A 249 0.46 16.13 0.67
C GLN A 249 0.50 14.64 0.33
N GLY A 250 1.70 14.05 0.28
CA GLY A 250 1.89 12.61 0.19
C GLY A 250 1.14 11.87 1.28
N ILE A 251 1.41 12.20 2.56
CA ILE A 251 0.74 11.58 3.73
C ILE A 251 -0.78 11.64 3.59
N CYS A 252 -1.35 12.83 3.35
CA CYS A 252 -2.80 13.01 3.29
C CYS A 252 -3.44 12.25 2.11
N MET A 253 -2.83 12.32 0.92
CA MET A 253 -3.28 11.59 -0.26
C MET A 253 -3.19 10.07 -0.06
N GLY A 254 -2.07 9.59 0.48
CA GLY A 254 -1.84 8.17 0.72
C GLY A 254 -2.81 7.57 1.73
N ARG A 255 -3.11 8.33 2.80
CA ARG A 255 -4.15 7.97 3.78
C ARG A 255 -5.53 7.86 3.14
N ASP A 256 -5.96 8.85 2.34
CA ASP A 256 -7.28 8.83 1.68
C ASP A 256 -7.41 7.63 0.72
N ILE A 257 -6.40 7.40 -0.13
CA ILE A 257 -6.42 6.30 -1.11
C ILE A 257 -6.47 4.93 -0.40
N THR A 258 -5.69 4.75 0.67
CA THR A 258 -5.59 3.47 1.37
C THR A 258 -6.85 3.16 2.17
N ASN A 259 -7.39 4.14 2.90
CA ASN A 259 -8.62 3.97 3.65
C ASN A 259 -9.80 3.69 2.71
N ALA A 260 -9.90 4.43 1.60
CA ALA A 260 -10.93 4.19 0.59
C ALA A 260 -10.82 2.80 -0.06
N ALA A 261 -9.59 2.32 -0.33
CA ALA A 261 -9.36 0.98 -0.88
C ALA A 261 -9.78 -0.12 0.11
N PHE A 262 -9.42 0.03 1.39
CA PHE A 262 -9.80 -0.89 2.44
C PHE A 262 -11.32 -0.95 2.65
N ASP A 263 -11.97 0.20 2.80
CA ASP A 263 -13.42 0.26 2.98
C ASP A 263 -14.16 -0.36 1.79
N ALA A 264 -13.76 -0.03 0.55
CA ALA A 264 -14.34 -0.62 -0.64
C ALA A 264 -14.13 -2.15 -0.72
N ALA A 265 -12.98 -2.65 -0.28
CA ALA A 265 -12.70 -4.08 -0.22
C ALA A 265 -13.58 -4.80 0.81
N VAL A 266 -13.75 -4.22 2.00
CA VAL A 266 -14.64 -4.75 3.04
C VAL A 266 -16.09 -4.73 2.58
N GLU A 267 -16.55 -3.64 1.95
CA GLU A 267 -17.89 -3.56 1.37
C GLU A 267 -18.12 -4.60 0.27
N LYS A 268 -17.14 -4.81 -0.62
CA LYS A 268 -17.19 -5.84 -1.66
C LYS A 268 -17.35 -7.22 -1.03
N ALA A 269 -16.54 -7.54 -0.02
CA ALA A 269 -16.60 -8.80 0.70
C ALA A 269 -18.01 -9.02 1.28
N ARG A 270 -18.52 -8.06 2.05
CA ARG A 270 -19.86 -8.10 2.66
C ARG A 270 -21.00 -8.26 1.66
N ARG A 271 -20.88 -7.63 0.50
CA ARG A 271 -21.89 -7.69 -0.56
C ARG A 271 -21.92 -9.05 -1.24
N LEU A 272 -20.75 -9.63 -1.53
CA LEU A 272 -20.64 -10.89 -2.25
C LEU A 272 -20.86 -12.11 -1.35
N LYS A 273 -20.44 -12.05 -0.08
CA LYS A 273 -20.54 -13.09 0.96
C LYS A 273 -19.82 -14.42 0.67
N HIS A 274 -19.61 -14.75 -0.59
CA HIS A 274 -19.03 -16.00 -1.06
C HIS A 274 -17.91 -15.72 -2.06
N PHE A 275 -16.75 -16.31 -1.79
CA PHE A 275 -15.62 -16.28 -2.70
C PHE A 275 -15.88 -17.24 -3.87
N ASN A 276 -16.03 -16.71 -5.09
CA ASN A 276 -16.31 -17.54 -6.26
C ASN A 276 -15.02 -17.81 -7.04
N ARG A 277 -14.47 -19.02 -6.84
CA ARG A 277 -13.25 -19.49 -7.50
C ARG A 277 -13.42 -19.70 -9.01
N GLU A 278 -14.63 -20.05 -9.48
CA GLU A 278 -14.90 -20.48 -10.86
C GLU A 278 -15.27 -19.32 -11.80
N LYS A 279 -15.99 -18.30 -11.30
CA LYS A 279 -16.44 -17.15 -12.12
C LYS A 279 -15.31 -16.28 -12.68
N VAL A 280 -14.08 -16.42 -12.18
CA VAL A 280 -12.92 -15.65 -12.66
C VAL A 280 -12.18 -16.39 -13.79
N VAL A 281 -12.29 -17.72 -13.85
CA VAL A 281 -11.66 -18.54 -14.91
C VAL A 281 -12.46 -18.49 -16.22
N GLU A 282 -13.78 -18.38 -16.18
CA GLU A 282 -14.64 -18.25 -17.38
C GLU A 282 -14.46 -16.93 -18.15
N ARG A 283 -13.71 -15.94 -17.62
CA ARG A 283 -13.36 -14.71 -18.35
C ARG A 283 -11.98 -14.76 -19.01
N ALA A 284 -11.24 -15.85 -18.82
CA ALA A 284 -9.88 -16.03 -19.33
C ALA A 284 -9.78 -17.05 -20.49
N ILE A 285 -10.92 -17.53 -21.01
CA ILE A 285 -11.06 -18.32 -22.24
C ILE A 285 -11.91 -17.51 -23.23
#